data_AF-A0A0D0DRN9-F1
#
_entry.id   AF-A0A0D0DRN9-F1
#
_cell.length_a   1.000
_cell.length_b   1.000
_cell.length_c   1.000
_cell.angle_alpha   90.00
_cell.angle_beta   90.00
_cell.angle_gamma   90.00
#
_symmetry.space_group_name_H-M   'P 1'
#
loop_
_entity.id
_entity.type
_entity.pdbx_description
1 polymer ?
#
loop_
_entity_poly.entity_id
_entity_poly.type
_entity_poly.pdbx_seq_one_letter_code
_entity_poly.pdbx_strand_id
1 'polypeptide(L)'
;PCFDCVIINTQNSPIFGCLILLFKCHIADEDYDLALVHPYDAPVGFQAHKDKHLNLWHVHAWPHAPSEMFSVKLIICGVALAEDSTKLGDFLVIDTVDADMFLCMQ
;
A
#
# COMPACT_ATOMS: atom_id res chain seq x y z
N PRO A 1 9.78 -11.31 6.23
CA PRO A 1 9.76 -10.01 5.52
C PRO A 1 8.40 -9.35 5.73
N CYS A 2 8.33 -8.32 6.57
CA CYS A 2 7.14 -7.49 6.69
C CYS A 2 7.30 -6.36 5.67
N PHE A 3 6.56 -6.43 4.57
CA PHE A 3 6.47 -5.30 3.65
C PHE A 3 5.42 -4.34 4.21
N ASP A 4 5.80 -3.09 4.47
CA ASP A 4 4.89 -2.05 4.95
C ASP A 4 3.99 -1.60 3.79
N CYS A 5 2.94 -2.36 3.50
CA CYS A 5 2.03 -2.02 2.41
C CYS A 5 0.83 -1.26 2.93
N VAL A 6 0.33 -0.35 2.09
CA VAL A 6 -0.76 0.54 2.43
C VAL A 6 -1.76 0.61 1.29
N ILE A 7 -3.04 0.76 1.65
CA ILE A 7 -4.09 1.18 0.71
C ILE A 7 -4.21 2.69 0.80
N ILE A 8 -4.12 3.36 -0.34
CA ILE A 8 -4.23 4.81 -0.44
C ILE A 8 -5.47 5.18 -1.22
N ASN A 9 -6.30 6.03 -0.64
CA ASN A 9 -7.47 6.59 -1.30
C ASN A 9 -7.03 7.66 -2.31
N THR A 10 -7.25 7.41 -3.59
CA THR A 10 -7.02 8.40 -4.66
C THR A 10 -8.34 8.84 -5.29
N GLN A 11 -8.32 9.87 -6.15
CA GLN A 11 -9.53 10.41 -6.77
C GLN A 11 -10.24 9.41 -7.71
N ASN A 12 -9.50 8.48 -8.33
CA ASN A 12 -10.05 7.52 -9.28
C ASN A 12 -10.49 6.22 -8.58
N SER A 13 -9.58 5.64 -7.80
CA SER A 13 -9.80 4.40 -7.05
C SER A 13 -8.73 4.24 -5.98
N PRO A 14 -8.99 3.47 -4.91
CA PRO A 14 -7.93 3.07 -4.00
C PRO A 14 -6.81 2.34 -4.75
N ILE A 15 -5.57 2.60 -4.36
CA ILE A 15 -4.38 1.92 -4.90
C ILE A 15 -3.64 1.23 -3.77
N PHE A 16 -2.89 0.19 -4.12
CA PHE A 16 -1.91 -0.42 -3.23
C PHE A 16 -0.53 0.23 -3.45
N GLY A 17 0.26 0.32 -2.40
CA GLY A 17 1.65 0.75 -2.51
C GLY A 17 2.50 0.32 -1.32
N CYS A 18 3.80 0.35 -1.50
CA CYS A 18 4.79 0.15 -0.45
C CYS A 18 5.07 1.48 0.25
N LEU A 19 4.78 1.57 1.54
CA LEU A 19 5.18 2.69 2.37
C LEU A 19 6.70 2.64 2.59
N ILE A 20 7.39 3.64 2.06
CA ILE A 20 8.86 3.76 2.20
C ILE A 20 9.19 4.57 3.45
N LEU A 21 8.48 5.68 3.67
CA LEU A 21 8.79 6.62 4.74
C LEU A 21 7.54 7.39 5.20
N LEU A 22 7.38 7.55 6.51
CA LEU A 22 6.48 8.53 7.12
C LEU A 22 7.30 9.68 7.70
N PHE A 23 6.91 10.91 7.40
CA PHE A 23 7.62 12.09 7.90
C PHE A 23 6.70 13.29 7.99
N LYS A 24 7.10 14.26 8.81
CA LYS A 24 6.47 15.58 8.88
C LYS A 24 7.25 16.55 8.02
N CYS A 25 6.55 17.28 7.17
CA CYS A 25 7.11 18.40 6.43
C CYS A 25 6.58 19.70 7.03
N HIS A 26 7.49 20.54 7.52
CA HIS A 26 7.13 21.87 8.01
C HIS A 26 7.20 22.86 6.85
N ILE A 27 6.06 23.41 6.45
CA ILE A 27 5.98 24.39 5.35
C ILE A 27 5.32 25.65 5.90
N ALA A 28 6.08 26.75 5.85
CA ALA A 28 5.73 28.03 6.47
C ALA A 28 5.53 27.90 8.00
N ASP A 29 4.29 27.77 8.45
CA ASP A 29 3.91 27.68 9.88
C ASP A 29 2.97 26.48 10.14
N GLU A 30 2.89 25.55 9.19
CA GLU A 30 2.05 24.35 9.25
C GLU A 30 2.86 23.07 9.09
N ASP A 31 2.49 22.05 9.86
CA ASP A 31 3.03 20.71 9.76
C ASP A 31 2.14 19.83 8.88
N TYR A 32 2.77 19.19 7.89
CA TYR A 32 2.12 18.25 6.99
C TYR A 32 2.63 16.83 7.24
N ASP A 33 1.74 15.95 7.68
CA ASP A 33 2.02 14.52 7.78
C ASP A 33 1.98 13.89 6.38
N LEU A 34 3.16 13.47 5.90
CA LEU A 34 3.36 12.93 4.55
C LEU A 34 3.92 11.51 4.60
N ALA A 35 3.55 10.74 3.58
CA ALA A 35 4.01 9.40 3.32
C ALA A 35 4.69 9.35 1.95
N LEU A 36 5.93 8.87 1.88
CA LEU A 36 6.56 8.50 0.62
C LEU A 36 6.19 7.06 0.30
N VAL A 37 5.50 6.85 -0.82
CA VAL A 37 4.95 5.55 -1.18
C VAL A 37 5.38 5.19 -2.60
N HIS A 38 5.81 3.94 -2.78
CA HIS A 38 5.98 3.35 -4.10
C HIS A 38 4.66 2.73 -4.55
N PRO A 39 3.95 3.30 -5.54
CA PRO A 39 2.67 2.75 -5.97
C PRO A 39 2.89 1.40 -6.68
N TYR A 40 1.95 0.48 -6.46
CA TYR A 40 1.87 -0.76 -7.22
C TYR A 40 0.95 -0.60 -8.43
N ASP A 41 1.23 -1.36 -9.47
CA ASP A 41 0.35 -1.44 -10.63
C ASP A 41 -1.03 -1.91 -10.15
N ALA A 42 -2.05 -1.10 -10.46
CA ALA A 42 -3.47 -1.29 -10.15
C ALA A 42 -3.88 -2.79 -10.13
N PRO A 43 -4.87 -3.18 -9.29
CA PRO A 43 -5.20 -4.58 -9.01
C PRO A 43 -5.20 -5.41 -10.30
N VAL A 44 -4.32 -6.42 -10.36
CA VAL A 44 -4.09 -7.19 -11.57
C VAL A 44 -5.33 -8.01 -11.88
N GLY A 45 -6.20 -7.46 -12.73
CA GLY A 45 -7.25 -8.18 -13.45
C GLY A 45 -8.30 -8.87 -12.57
N PHE A 46 -9.18 -9.63 -13.24
CA PHE A 46 -10.25 -10.40 -12.62
C PHE A 46 -9.68 -11.30 -11.51
N GLN A 47 -10.03 -10.98 -10.25
CA GLN A 47 -9.78 -11.83 -9.09
C GLN A 47 -10.22 -13.25 -9.44
N ALA A 48 -9.30 -14.22 -9.45
CA ALA A 48 -9.68 -15.58 -9.77
C ALA A 48 -10.74 -16.03 -8.75
N HIS A 49 -11.69 -16.86 -9.17
CA HIS A 49 -12.80 -17.26 -8.29
C HIS A 49 -12.30 -17.85 -6.96
N LYS A 50 -11.11 -18.46 -6.95
CA LYS A 50 -10.45 -18.97 -5.74
C LYS A 50 -9.94 -17.85 -4.82
N ASP A 51 -9.36 -16.80 -5.38
CA ASP A 51 -8.79 -15.67 -4.65
C ASP A 51 -9.89 -14.82 -4.03
N LYS A 52 -11.06 -14.74 -4.68
CA LYS A 52 -12.27 -14.09 -4.14
C LYS A 52 -12.79 -14.76 -2.87
N HIS A 53 -12.62 -16.09 -2.74
CA HIS A 53 -13.00 -16.78 -1.51
C HIS A 53 -12.05 -16.51 -0.34
N LEU A 54 -10.83 -16.04 -0.63
CA LEU A 54 -9.77 -15.80 0.35
C LEU A 54 -9.44 -14.32 0.54
N ASN A 55 -10.18 -13.41 -0.13
CA ASN A 55 -9.91 -11.97 -0.17
C ASN A 55 -8.46 -11.62 -0.53
N LEU A 56 -7.87 -12.39 -1.44
CA LEU A 56 -6.50 -12.17 -1.89
C LEU A 56 -6.51 -11.27 -3.12
N TRP A 57 -5.61 -10.29 -3.15
CA TRP A 57 -5.37 -9.46 -4.33
C TRP A 57 -3.96 -9.69 -4.87
N HIS A 58 -3.85 -9.88 -6.17
CA HIS A 58 -2.55 -9.93 -6.85
C HIS A 58 -2.16 -8.50 -7.24
N VAL A 59 -1.00 -8.05 -6.77
CA VAL A 59 -0.41 -6.76 -7.11
C VAL A 59 1.01 -6.96 -7.62
N HIS A 60 1.39 -6.18 -8.61
CA HIS A 60 2.75 -6.18 -9.13
C HIS A 60 3.41 -4.87 -8.74
N ALA A 61 4.63 -4.93 -8.20
CA ALA A 61 5.39 -3.71 -7.94
C ALA A 61 5.86 -3.14 -9.29
N TRP A 62 5.38 -1.94 -9.66
CA TRP A 62 5.81 -1.31 -10.91
C TRP A 62 7.32 -1.01 -10.81
N PRO A 63 8.20 -1.67 -11.58
CA PRO A 63 9.65 -1.49 -11.44
C PRO A 63 10.16 -0.09 -11.83
N HIS A 64 9.30 0.74 -12.42
CA HIS A 64 9.66 2.01 -13.06
C HIS A 64 8.77 3.19 -12.64
N ALA A 65 7.75 3.00 -11.80
CA ALA A 65 7.00 4.13 -11.25
C ALA A 65 7.88 4.87 -10.23
N PRO A 66 7.95 6.21 -10.28
CA PRO A 66 8.59 6.97 -9.22
C PRO A 66 7.78 6.84 -7.92
N SER A 67 8.44 6.90 -6.78
CA SER A 67 7.75 7.03 -5.50
C SER A 67 7.09 8.41 -5.40
N GLU A 68 5.88 8.43 -4.85
CA GLU A 68 5.05 9.62 -4.75
C GLU A 68 4.77 9.98 -3.28
N MET A 69 4.57 11.28 -3.02
CA MET A 69 4.22 11.78 -1.69
C MET A 69 2.70 11.89 -1.56
N PHE A 70 2.15 11.22 -0.55
CA PHE A 70 0.74 11.28 -0.20
C PHE A 70 0.57 11.88 1.18
N SER A 71 -0.57 12.54 1.41
CA SER A 71 -0.96 12.85 2.79
C SER A 71 -1.25 11.56 3.53
N VAL A 72 -0.76 11.44 4.77
CA VAL A 72 -1.05 10.29 5.65
C VAL A 72 -2.56 10.10 5.84
N LYS A 73 -3.35 11.17 5.75
CA LYS A 73 -4.82 11.14 5.84
C LYS A 73 -5.50 10.36 4.70
N LEU A 74 -4.78 10.08 3.61
CA LEU A 74 -5.28 9.30 2.49
C LEU A 74 -5.00 7.80 2.65
N ILE A 75 -4.21 7.40 3.65
CA ILE A 75 -3.98 5.99 3.95
C ILE A 75 -5.22 5.44 4.64
N ILE A 76 -5.83 4.41 4.05
CA ILE A 76 -7.02 3.74 4.57
C ILE A 76 -6.62 2.74 5.66
N CYS A 77 -5.70 1.83 5.33
CA CYS A 77 -5.20 0.81 6.24
C CYS A 77 -3.85 0.25 5.75
N GLY A 78 -3.15 -0.45 6.66
CA GLY A 78 -2.00 -1.27 6.34
C GLY A 78 -2.44 -2.61 5.76
N VAL A 79 -1.61 -3.22 4.93
CA VAL A 79 -1.89 -4.51 4.32
C VAL A 79 -0.67 -5.41 4.44
N ALA A 80 -0.91 -6.69 4.74
CA ALA A 80 0.14 -7.69 4.64
C ALA A 80 0.30 -8.15 3.19
N LEU A 81 1.55 -8.15 2.70
CA LEU A 81 1.93 -8.82 1.47
C LEU A 81 2.66 -10.14 1.75
N ALA A 82 2.34 -11.14 0.95
CA ALA A 82 3.19 -12.31 0.74
C ALA A 82 3.78 -12.24 -0.67
N GLU A 83 5.08 -12.46 -0.81
CA GLU A 83 5.70 -12.65 -2.13
C GLU A 83 5.14 -13.93 -2.78
N ASP A 84 4.81 -13.85 -4.06
CA ASP A 84 4.52 -15.04 -4.84
C ASP A 84 5.83 -15.77 -5.13
N SER A 85 6.03 -16.92 -4.47
CA SER A 85 7.21 -17.78 -4.66
C SER A 85 7.40 -18.28 -6.10
N THR A 86 6.40 -18.13 -6.97
CA THR A 86 6.46 -18.57 -8.37
C THR A 86 6.90 -17.47 -9.34
N LYS A 87 6.78 -16.19 -8.96
CA LYS A 87 7.08 -15.04 -9.83
C LYS A 87 7.68 -13.88 -9.04
N LEU A 88 8.92 -13.53 -9.38
CA LEU A 88 9.62 -12.40 -8.76
C LEU A 88 8.91 -11.08 -9.09
N GLY A 89 8.51 -10.33 -8.06
CA GLY A 89 7.85 -9.02 -8.20
C GLY A 89 6.32 -9.06 -8.13
N ASP A 90 5.72 -10.25 -8.09
CA ASP A 90 4.30 -10.44 -7.82
C ASP A 90 4.08 -10.62 -6.31
N PHE A 91 3.06 -9.94 -5.80
CA PHE A 91 2.69 -10.00 -4.39
C PHE A 91 1.21 -10.31 -4.22
N LEU A 92 0.93 -11.05 -3.16
CA LEU A 92 -0.39 -11.41 -2.71
C LEU A 92 -0.74 -10.56 -1.49
N VAL A 93 -1.69 -9.64 -1.68
CA VAL A 93 -2.29 -8.80 -0.66
C VAL A 93 -3.29 -9.62 0.15
N ILE A 94 -3.09 -9.67 1.45
CA ILE A 94 -4.01 -10.25 2.41
C ILE A 94 -4.73 -9.09 3.10
N ASP A 95 -5.96 -8.80 2.66
CA ASP A 95 -6.80 -7.65 3.05
C ASP A 95 -7.39 -7.76 4.47
N THR A 96 -6.60 -8.22 5.45
CA THR A 96 -7.08 -8.48 6.81
C THR A 96 -6.25 -7.86 7.90
N VAL A 97 -5.52 -6.77 7.64
CA VAL A 97 -4.81 -6.11 8.74
C VAL A 97 -5.47 -4.82 9.20
N ASP A 98 -5.97 -4.95 10.42
CA ASP A 98 -6.62 -4.03 11.32
C ASP A 98 -6.13 -2.58 11.24
N ALA A 99 -7.04 -1.65 11.57
CA ALA A 99 -6.75 -0.21 11.72
C ALA A 99 -5.61 0.07 12.74
N ASP A 100 -5.25 -0.94 13.53
CA ASP A 100 -4.26 -0.89 14.60
C ASP A 100 -2.81 -1.03 14.13
N MET A 101 -2.55 -1.30 12.84
CA MET A 101 -1.18 -1.41 12.32
C MET A 101 -0.37 -0.10 12.39
N PHE A 102 -1.04 1.06 12.49
CA PHE A 102 -0.39 2.36 12.67
C PHE A 102 -0.26 2.80 14.13
N LEU A 103 -0.75 2.01 15.10
CA LEU A 103 -0.73 2.38 16.52
C LEU A 103 0.64 2.20 17.20
N CYS A 104 1.65 1.65 16.52
CA CYS A 104 3.00 1.55 17.07
C CYS A 104 3.82 2.85 17.00
N MET A 105 3.22 3.98 16.61
CA MET A 105 3.84 5.31 16.70
C MET A 105 3.14 6.16 17.77
N GLN A 106 3.33 5.80 19.04
CA GLN A 106 3.11 6.68 20.19
C GLN A 106 4.35 6.73 21.07
#